data_AF-A0A2G5TPF5-F1
#
_entry.id   AF-A0A2G5TPF5-F1
#
_cell.length_a   1.000
_cell.length_b   1.000
_cell.length_c   1.000
_cell.angle_alpha   90.00
_cell.angle_beta   90.00
_cell.angle_gamma   90.00
#
_symmetry.space_group_name_H-M   'P 1'
#
loop_
_entity.id
_entity.type
_entity.pdbx_description
1 polymer ?
#
loop_
_entity_poly.entity_id
_entity_poly.type
_entity_poly.pdbx_seq_one_letter_code
_entity_poly.pdbx_strand_id
1 'polypeptide(L)'
;MLLKLFALSVLINCATPYPMPSTDTIPRDDQKPKECTVLQTAQILFECSPKVENILELLGSNYGKASGDPQFYQKVNTMCQQAKSCYGNITCDDAVKRQEILNKACDFDIVAFPEIQECMQKYFGKAFNVFLDNPELYDSYNFINNTLAERRNPDKKRVFMTFVQSNCTANSVDYFTKKYEKIVDAIATQPDSHDCREVHHQLNYLRCPVLVAETHRRYNNLSFLDRLFRRTQKVVKALDVAKKCMNNAKCIMTD
;
A
#
# COMPACT_ATOMS: atom_id res chain seq x y z
N MET A 1 4.70 -7.77 33.84
CA MET A 1 5.92 -8.03 33.03
C MET A 1 5.84 -9.33 32.25
N LEU A 2 5.40 -10.45 32.86
CA LEU A 2 5.20 -11.75 32.19
C LEU A 2 4.10 -11.78 31.10
N LEU A 3 3.06 -10.94 31.19
CA LEU A 3 2.02 -10.85 30.14
C LEU A 3 2.51 -10.20 28.83
N LYS A 4 3.58 -9.39 28.85
CA LYS A 4 4.13 -8.73 27.64
C LYS A 4 5.05 -9.66 26.83
N LEU A 5 5.61 -10.70 27.47
CA LEU A 5 6.37 -11.76 26.80
C LEU A 5 5.47 -12.71 25.99
N PHE A 6 4.18 -12.82 26.34
CA PHE A 6 3.21 -13.64 25.61
C PHE A 6 2.78 -13.03 24.27
N ALA A 7 2.84 -11.70 24.10
CA ALA A 7 2.52 -11.07 22.83
C ALA A 7 3.61 -11.33 21.76
N LEU A 8 4.87 -11.50 22.17
CA LEU A 8 5.96 -11.89 21.27
C LEU A 8 5.88 -13.36 20.85
N SER A 9 5.32 -14.27 21.65
CA SER A 9 5.20 -15.69 21.29
C SER A 9 4.03 -15.98 20.34
N VAL A 10 2.98 -15.15 20.34
CA VAL A 10 1.83 -15.30 19.43
C VAL A 10 2.20 -14.96 17.98
N LEU A 11 3.14 -14.02 17.74
CA LEU A 11 3.65 -13.73 16.40
C LEU A 11 4.65 -14.79 15.88
N ILE A 12 5.16 -15.67 16.74
CA ILE A 12 6.15 -16.71 16.39
C ILE A 12 5.49 -18.06 16.09
N ASN A 13 4.25 -18.30 16.53
CA ASN A 13 3.60 -19.63 16.46
C ASN A 13 2.46 -19.80 15.43
N CYS A 14 2.25 -18.87 14.50
CA CYS A 14 1.22 -19.05 13.44
C CYS A 14 1.70 -19.90 12.23
N ALA A 15 2.89 -20.50 12.28
CA ALA A 15 3.32 -21.49 11.28
C ALA A 15 2.85 -22.90 11.68
N THR A 16 1.58 -23.23 11.43
CA THR A 16 1.20 -24.64 11.35
C THR A 16 1.61 -25.21 10.00
N PRO A 17 2.18 -26.43 9.93
CA PRO A 17 2.57 -27.03 8.66
C PRO A 17 1.34 -27.67 8.00
N TYR A 18 0.80 -27.03 6.97
CA TYR A 18 0.01 -27.78 5.98
C TYR A 18 0.97 -28.47 5.01
N PRO A 19 0.82 -29.78 4.75
CA PRO A 19 1.66 -30.48 3.80
C PRO A 19 1.21 -30.11 2.37
N MET A 20 2.11 -29.49 1.61
CA MET A 20 1.97 -29.34 0.16
C MET A 20 2.98 -30.24 -0.57
N PRO A 21 2.64 -30.68 -1.79
CA PRO A 21 3.25 -31.85 -2.41
C PRO A 21 4.66 -31.56 -2.92
N SER A 22 5.53 -32.55 -2.74
CA SER A 22 6.90 -32.58 -3.24
C SER A 22 6.95 -32.64 -4.76
N THR A 23 7.62 -31.69 -5.39
CA THR A 23 8.31 -31.92 -6.66
C THR A 23 9.62 -31.15 -6.71
N ASP A 24 10.66 -31.94 -6.92
CA ASP A 24 11.99 -31.68 -7.49
C ASP A 24 13.00 -30.81 -6.71
N THR A 25 13.94 -31.57 -6.14
CA THR A 25 15.14 -31.22 -5.39
C THR A 25 16.16 -30.49 -6.27
N ILE A 26 16.34 -29.20 -6.00
CA ILE A 26 17.61 -28.49 -6.29
C ILE A 26 18.42 -28.50 -4.99
N PRO A 27 19.72 -28.86 -4.99
CA PRO A 27 20.52 -28.86 -3.77
C PRO A 27 20.61 -27.44 -3.20
N ARG A 28 20.04 -27.21 -2.00
CA ARG A 28 20.32 -26.02 -1.21
C ARG A 28 21.66 -26.24 -0.51
N ASP A 29 22.55 -25.29 -0.68
CA ASP A 29 23.79 -25.19 0.08
C ASP A 29 23.44 -25.17 1.59
N ASP A 30 23.90 -26.18 2.32
CA ASP A 30 23.66 -26.40 3.76
C ASP A 30 24.54 -25.43 4.58
N GLN A 31 24.25 -24.13 4.50
CA GLN A 31 24.89 -23.17 5.39
C GLN A 31 24.12 -23.13 6.73
N LYS A 32 24.75 -23.69 7.78
CA LYS A 32 24.20 -23.71 9.14
C LYS A 32 23.77 -22.29 9.57
N PRO A 33 22.58 -22.10 10.17
CA PRO A 33 22.10 -20.80 10.59
C PRO A 33 23.10 -20.06 11.48
N LYS A 34 23.35 -18.79 11.20
CA LYS A 34 24.24 -17.97 12.02
C LYS A 34 23.50 -17.48 13.25
N GLU A 35 23.65 -18.23 14.34
CA GLU A 35 23.07 -17.89 15.65
C GLU A 35 23.60 -16.55 16.18
N CYS A 36 22.75 -15.83 16.92
CA CYS A 36 23.12 -14.58 17.55
C CYS A 36 24.01 -14.82 18.77
N THR A 37 25.03 -13.98 18.94
CA THR A 37 25.76 -13.93 20.21
C THR A 37 24.89 -13.32 21.31
N VAL A 38 25.24 -13.55 22.59
CA VAL A 38 24.55 -12.94 23.73
C VAL A 38 24.47 -11.41 23.61
N LEU A 39 25.55 -10.77 23.13
CA LEU A 39 25.58 -9.33 22.91
C LEU A 39 24.60 -8.89 21.81
N GLN A 40 24.56 -9.62 20.69
CA GLN A 40 23.62 -9.33 19.61
C GLN A 40 22.17 -9.54 20.04
N THR A 41 21.90 -10.59 20.82
CA THR A 41 20.57 -10.82 21.41
C THR A 41 20.16 -9.67 22.33
N ALA A 42 21.09 -9.16 23.15
CA ALA A 42 20.83 -8.00 23.99
C ALA A 42 20.54 -6.73 23.15
N GLN A 43 21.30 -6.47 22.09
CA GLN A 43 21.04 -5.36 21.17
C GLN A 43 19.66 -5.47 20.50
N ILE A 44 19.30 -6.67 20.03
CA ILE A 44 17.97 -6.93 19.45
C ILE A 44 16.86 -6.61 20.46
N LEU A 45 16.96 -7.12 21.69
CA LEU A 45 15.89 -7.00 22.69
C LEU A 45 15.77 -5.60 23.28
N PHE A 46 16.88 -4.96 23.60
CA PHE A 46 16.87 -3.70 24.36
C PHE A 46 17.06 -2.45 23.50
N GLU A 47 17.63 -2.57 22.30
CA GLU A 47 17.86 -1.40 21.42
C GLU A 47 16.95 -1.41 20.19
N CYS A 48 16.83 -2.54 19.49
CA CYS A 48 16.09 -2.60 18.22
C CYS A 48 14.60 -2.86 18.40
N SER A 49 14.21 -3.79 19.28
CA SER A 49 12.79 -4.13 19.50
C SER A 49 11.94 -2.94 19.97
N PRO A 50 12.40 -2.09 20.92
CA PRO A 50 11.63 -0.92 21.34
C PRO A 50 11.38 0.08 20.21
N LYS A 51 12.26 0.16 19.20
CA LYS A 51 12.03 1.03 18.04
C LYS A 51 10.84 0.56 17.21
N VAL A 52 10.65 -0.75 17.09
CA VAL A 52 9.49 -1.34 16.41
C VAL A 52 8.21 -1.12 17.22
N GLU A 53 8.27 -1.32 18.54
CA GLU A 53 7.14 -1.07 19.43
C GLU A 53 6.66 0.38 19.33
N ASN A 54 7.58 1.35 19.33
CA ASN A 54 7.24 2.76 19.18
C ASN A 54 6.55 3.06 17.82
N ILE A 55 6.93 2.38 16.73
CA ILE A 55 6.26 2.51 15.43
C ILE A 55 4.83 1.98 15.54
N LEU A 56 4.65 0.79 16.11
CA LEU A 56 3.34 0.16 16.28
C LEU A 56 2.43 0.99 17.18
N GLU A 57 2.95 1.54 18.27
CA GLU A 57 2.22 2.46 19.14
C GLU A 57 1.81 3.73 18.38
N LEU A 58 2.71 4.32 17.59
CA LEU A 58 2.40 5.51 16.80
C LEU A 58 1.31 5.24 15.75
N LEU A 59 1.37 4.10 15.06
CA LEU A 59 0.37 3.70 14.07
C LEU A 59 -0.97 3.32 14.72
N GLY A 60 -0.95 2.57 15.82
CA GLY A 60 -2.14 2.11 16.54
C GLY A 60 -2.87 3.23 17.30
N SER A 61 -2.13 4.12 17.98
CA SER A 61 -2.71 5.25 18.71
C SER A 61 -3.31 6.33 17.81
N ASN A 62 -2.86 6.39 16.54
CA ASN A 62 -3.34 7.35 15.55
C ASN A 62 -4.23 6.73 14.46
N TYR A 63 -4.55 5.44 14.53
CA TYR A 63 -5.50 4.83 13.60
C TYR A 63 -6.87 5.53 13.76
N GLY A 64 -7.22 6.39 12.79
CA GLY A 64 -8.40 7.27 12.84
C GLY A 64 -8.19 8.68 13.42
N LYS A 65 -7.04 8.99 14.04
CA LYS A 65 -6.65 10.34 14.54
C LYS A 65 -5.45 10.96 13.83
N ALA A 66 -4.75 10.20 12.98
CA ALA A 66 -3.57 10.61 12.23
C ALA A 66 -3.81 11.76 11.24
N SER A 67 -5.06 12.18 11.02
CA SER A 67 -5.38 13.22 10.03
C SER A 67 -5.00 14.65 10.45
N GLY A 68 -4.49 14.85 11.66
CA GLY A 68 -4.18 16.19 12.18
C GLY A 68 -2.71 16.60 12.18
N ASP A 69 -1.76 15.65 12.08
CA ASP A 69 -0.33 15.96 12.16
C ASP A 69 0.32 15.93 10.76
N PRO A 70 0.69 17.09 10.18
CA PRO A 70 1.32 17.16 8.87
C PRO A 70 2.74 16.56 8.84
N GLN A 71 3.33 16.23 10.00
CA GLN A 71 4.62 15.55 10.10
C GLN A 71 4.50 14.05 10.32
N PHE A 72 3.27 13.51 10.42
CA PHE A 72 3.04 12.10 10.75
C PHE A 72 3.81 11.14 9.84
N TYR A 73 3.75 11.35 8.52
CA TYR A 73 4.50 10.55 7.55
C TYR A 73 6.02 10.61 7.79
N GLN A 74 6.58 11.81 7.99
CA GLN A 74 8.02 11.99 8.20
C GLN A 74 8.48 11.32 9.49
N LYS A 75 7.67 11.41 10.56
CA LYS A 75 7.93 10.77 11.84
C LYS A 75 7.96 9.24 11.72
N VAL A 76 6.92 8.64 11.13
CA VAL A 76 6.86 7.19 10.89
C VAL A 76 8.02 6.73 10.01
N ASN A 77 8.30 7.42 8.91
CA ASN A 77 9.40 7.06 8.02
C ASN A 77 10.75 7.13 8.74
N THR A 78 10.99 8.18 9.55
CA THR A 78 12.23 8.32 10.33
C THR A 78 12.40 7.16 11.32
N MET A 79 11.35 6.83 12.07
CA MET A 79 11.38 5.71 13.02
C MET A 79 11.61 4.37 12.31
N CYS A 80 10.98 4.17 11.15
CA CYS A 80 11.23 3.02 10.29
C CYS A 80 12.70 2.92 9.85
N GLN A 81 13.33 4.02 9.42
CA GLN A 81 14.75 3.99 9.06
C GLN A 81 15.66 3.67 10.27
N GLN A 82 15.35 4.22 11.44
CA GLN A 82 16.09 3.94 12.66
C GLN A 82 15.99 2.45 13.06
N ALA A 83 14.80 1.88 13.00
CA ALA A 83 14.59 0.47 13.31
C ALA A 83 15.28 -0.44 12.27
N LYS A 84 15.18 -0.14 10.97
CA LYS A 84 15.84 -0.88 9.89
C LYS A 84 17.36 -0.85 10.02
N SER A 85 17.92 0.31 10.33
CA SER A 85 19.35 0.50 10.56
C SER A 85 19.83 -0.30 11.77
N CYS A 86 19.05 -0.30 12.87
CA CYS A 86 19.39 -1.08 14.07
C CYS A 86 19.58 -2.57 13.77
N TYR A 87 18.59 -3.20 13.12
CA TYR A 87 18.70 -4.61 12.74
C TYR A 87 19.76 -4.86 11.67
N GLY A 88 19.92 -3.93 10.72
CA GLY A 88 20.93 -4.05 9.65
C GLY A 88 22.38 -4.05 10.12
N ASN A 89 22.64 -3.53 11.31
CA ASN A 89 23.97 -3.55 11.92
C ASN A 89 24.28 -4.87 12.64
N ILE A 90 23.33 -5.81 12.71
CA ILE A 90 23.46 -7.08 13.41
C ILE A 90 23.44 -8.21 12.36
N THR A 91 24.48 -9.04 12.36
CA THR A 91 24.75 -9.99 11.26
C THR A 91 24.28 -11.42 11.53
N CYS A 92 23.53 -11.66 12.60
CA CYS A 92 22.95 -12.98 12.88
C CYS A 92 21.58 -13.14 12.20
N ASP A 93 21.17 -14.39 11.96
CA ASP A 93 20.01 -14.70 11.14
C ASP A 93 18.69 -14.13 11.70
N ASP A 94 18.53 -14.07 13.02
CA ASP A 94 17.33 -13.49 13.63
C ASP A 94 17.21 -11.99 13.34
N ALA A 95 18.33 -11.26 13.36
CA ALA A 95 18.33 -9.85 13.01
C ALA A 95 18.04 -9.64 11.52
N VAL A 96 18.62 -10.47 10.65
CA VAL A 96 18.36 -10.43 9.20
C VAL A 96 16.87 -10.66 8.93
N LYS A 97 16.28 -11.73 9.49
CA LYS A 97 14.85 -12.02 9.36
C LYS A 97 13.98 -10.86 9.85
N ARG A 98 14.30 -10.28 11.00
CA ARG A 98 13.57 -9.12 11.55
C ARG A 98 13.71 -7.88 10.66
N GLN A 99 14.89 -7.64 10.11
CA GLN A 99 15.13 -6.56 9.17
C GLN A 99 14.28 -6.73 7.90
N GLU A 100 14.17 -7.95 7.37
CA GLU A 100 13.34 -8.25 6.20
C GLU A 100 11.84 -8.01 6.47
N ILE A 101 11.34 -8.49 7.61
CA ILE A 101 9.95 -8.24 8.04
C ILE A 101 9.71 -6.74 8.16
N LEU A 102 10.62 -6.03 8.82
CA LEU A 102 10.52 -4.58 9.00
C LEU A 102 10.63 -3.86 7.66
N ASN A 103 11.43 -4.35 6.72
CA ASN A 103 11.53 -3.79 5.38
C ASN A 103 10.18 -3.82 4.68
N LYS A 104 9.46 -4.95 4.76
CA LYS A 104 8.12 -5.08 4.20
C LYS A 104 7.11 -4.17 4.91
N ALA A 105 7.06 -4.21 6.24
CA ALA A 105 6.10 -3.45 7.03
C ALA A 105 6.27 -1.92 6.88
N CYS A 106 7.51 -1.44 6.83
CA CYS A 106 7.81 -0.01 6.68
C CYS A 106 7.85 0.46 5.22
N ASP A 107 7.73 -0.43 4.23
CA ASP A 107 7.75 -0.02 2.83
C ASP A 107 6.37 0.38 2.30
N PHE A 108 5.27 -0.08 2.91
CA PHE A 108 3.93 0.14 2.37
C PHE A 108 2.83 0.22 3.43
N ASP A 109 2.27 1.42 3.58
CA ASP A 109 0.88 1.55 3.97
C ASP A 109 0.33 2.87 3.43
N ILE A 110 -0.19 2.83 2.19
CA ILE A 110 -0.81 4.02 1.57
C ILE A 110 -2.00 4.47 2.41
N VAL A 111 -2.69 3.51 3.05
CA VAL A 111 -3.85 3.78 3.91
C VAL A 111 -3.47 4.23 5.33
N ALA A 112 -2.22 4.10 5.77
CA ALA A 112 -1.79 4.70 7.03
C ALA A 112 -1.60 6.23 6.95
N PHE A 113 -1.42 6.78 5.75
CA PHE A 113 -1.03 8.19 5.59
C PHE A 113 -2.12 9.01 4.87
N PRO A 114 -2.91 9.82 5.59
CA PRO A 114 -4.05 10.55 5.02
C PRO A 114 -3.69 11.43 3.81
N GLU A 115 -2.57 12.14 3.84
CA GLU A 115 -2.13 12.99 2.72
C GLU A 115 -1.82 12.17 1.45
N ILE A 116 -1.25 10.98 1.63
CA ILE A 116 -0.94 10.06 0.53
C ILE A 116 -2.23 9.48 -0.05
N GLN A 117 -3.18 9.07 0.82
CA GLN A 117 -4.51 8.64 0.39
C GLN A 117 -5.20 9.73 -0.42
N GLU A 118 -5.24 10.96 0.09
CA GLU A 118 -5.89 12.11 -0.54
C GLU A 118 -5.27 12.38 -1.92
N CYS A 119 -3.95 12.35 -2.02
CA CYS A 119 -3.24 12.51 -3.30
C CYS A 119 -3.67 11.43 -4.32
N MET A 120 -3.71 10.16 -3.92
CA MET A 120 -4.14 9.07 -4.80
C MET A 120 -5.61 9.19 -5.21
N GLN A 121 -6.49 9.55 -4.27
CA GLN A 121 -7.90 9.77 -4.55
C GLN A 121 -8.09 10.89 -5.58
N LYS A 122 -7.39 12.02 -5.43
CA LYS A 122 -7.39 13.12 -6.42
C LYS A 122 -6.90 12.63 -7.78
N TYR A 123 -5.84 11.84 -7.82
CA TYR A 123 -5.32 11.26 -9.07
C TYR A 123 -6.35 10.35 -9.74
N PHE A 124 -6.99 9.44 -8.99
CA PHE A 124 -8.04 8.56 -9.52
C PHE A 124 -9.26 9.33 -10.04
N GLY A 125 -9.68 10.38 -9.33
CA GLY A 125 -10.76 11.25 -9.78
C GLY A 125 -10.41 11.96 -11.09
N LYS A 126 -9.18 12.47 -11.22
CA LYS A 126 -8.68 13.07 -12.47
C LYS A 126 -8.65 12.04 -13.61
N ALA A 127 -8.09 10.86 -13.36
CA ALA A 127 -8.00 9.77 -14.34
C ALA A 127 -9.39 9.33 -14.84
N PHE A 128 -10.36 9.19 -13.92
CA PHE A 128 -11.72 8.81 -14.26
C PHE A 128 -12.47 9.90 -15.03
N ASN A 129 -12.24 11.17 -14.70
CA ASN A 129 -12.82 12.26 -15.49
C ASN A 129 -12.24 12.29 -16.91
N VAL A 130 -10.93 12.07 -17.07
CA VAL A 130 -10.32 11.92 -18.41
C VAL A 130 -10.94 10.75 -19.18
N PHE A 131 -11.12 9.58 -18.53
CA PHE A 131 -11.79 8.43 -19.15
C PHE A 131 -13.17 8.73 -19.73
N LEU A 132 -13.97 9.52 -19.02
CA LEU A 132 -15.35 9.83 -19.41
C LEU A 132 -15.42 10.90 -20.49
N ASP A 133 -14.48 11.84 -20.49
CA ASP A 133 -14.52 13.00 -21.38
C ASP A 133 -13.73 12.74 -22.67
N ASN A 134 -12.55 12.13 -22.54
CA ASN A 134 -11.62 11.84 -23.64
C ASN A 134 -11.04 10.42 -23.46
N PRO A 135 -11.77 9.37 -23.85
CA PRO A 135 -11.33 7.98 -23.68
C PRO A 135 -9.95 7.69 -24.29
N GLU A 136 -9.59 8.36 -25.39
CA GLU A 136 -8.29 8.25 -26.06
C GLU A 136 -7.11 8.69 -25.18
N LEU A 137 -7.35 9.58 -24.20
CA LEU A 137 -6.33 10.04 -23.25
C LEU A 137 -6.26 9.18 -21.99
N TYR A 138 -7.18 8.24 -21.80
CA TYR A 138 -7.28 7.46 -20.57
C TYR A 138 -6.07 6.54 -20.33
N ASP A 139 -5.48 6.00 -21.39
CA ASP A 139 -4.36 5.06 -21.31
C ASP A 139 -3.14 5.66 -20.59
N SER A 140 -2.98 6.98 -20.68
CA SER A 140 -1.95 7.77 -19.99
C SER A 140 -2.20 7.96 -18.49
N TYR A 141 -3.44 7.76 -18.03
CA TYR A 141 -3.88 7.92 -16.65
C TYR A 141 -4.24 6.60 -15.94
N ASN A 142 -4.19 5.48 -16.66
CA ASN A 142 -4.63 4.18 -16.15
C ASN A 142 -3.57 3.51 -15.24
N PHE A 143 -3.35 4.05 -14.05
CA PHE A 143 -2.28 3.62 -13.14
C PHE A 143 -2.42 2.17 -12.64
N ILE A 144 -3.65 1.67 -12.43
CA ILE A 144 -3.89 0.33 -11.84
C ILE A 144 -4.19 -0.75 -12.88
N ASN A 145 -4.85 -0.46 -14.01
CA ASN A 145 -5.35 -1.54 -14.89
C ASN A 145 -4.46 -1.80 -16.12
N ASN A 146 -3.25 -1.23 -16.16
CA ASN A 146 -2.31 -1.44 -17.26
C ASN A 146 -1.47 -2.71 -17.08
N THR A 147 -0.82 -3.20 -18.13
CA THR A 147 0.18 -4.28 -17.99
C THR A 147 1.43 -3.81 -17.23
N LEU A 148 2.25 -4.74 -16.71
CA LEU A 148 3.53 -4.40 -16.06
C LEU A 148 4.42 -3.52 -16.95
N ALA A 149 4.56 -3.88 -18.23
CA ALA A 149 5.37 -3.16 -19.21
C ALA A 149 4.89 -1.71 -19.39
N GLU A 150 3.56 -1.52 -19.41
CA GLU A 150 2.98 -0.18 -19.52
C GLU A 150 3.09 0.65 -18.26
N ARG A 151 3.06 0.04 -17.06
CA ARG A 151 3.25 0.80 -15.80
C ARG A 151 4.70 1.23 -15.61
N ARG A 152 5.65 0.46 -16.13
CA ARG A 152 7.07 0.84 -16.22
C ARG A 152 7.36 1.82 -17.36
N ASN A 153 6.37 2.19 -18.17
CA ASN A 153 6.55 3.18 -19.22
C ASN A 153 6.93 4.55 -18.61
N PRO A 154 8.08 5.14 -18.99
CA PRO A 154 8.53 6.44 -18.49
C PRO A 154 7.52 7.57 -18.69
N ASP A 155 6.71 7.52 -19.75
CA ASP A 155 5.69 8.53 -20.02
C ASP A 155 4.54 8.46 -19.01
N LYS A 156 4.10 7.26 -18.65
CA LYS A 156 3.04 7.09 -17.64
C LYS A 156 3.55 7.49 -16.25
N LYS A 157 4.82 7.17 -15.93
CA LYS A 157 5.50 7.69 -14.73
C LYS A 157 5.53 9.20 -14.69
N ARG A 158 5.92 9.84 -15.80
CA ARG A 158 5.98 11.30 -15.92
C ARG A 158 4.60 11.92 -15.70
N VAL A 159 3.55 11.41 -16.34
CA VAL A 159 2.17 11.91 -16.15
C VAL A 159 1.74 11.82 -14.67
N PHE A 160 1.99 10.69 -14.01
CA PHE A 160 1.70 10.52 -12.59
C PHE A 160 2.50 11.49 -11.72
N MET A 161 3.83 11.55 -11.89
CA MET A 161 4.69 12.38 -11.06
C MET A 161 4.43 13.87 -11.27
N THR A 162 4.14 14.32 -12.50
CA THR A 162 3.70 15.71 -12.76
C THR A 162 2.41 16.02 -12.02
N PHE A 163 1.43 15.11 -12.01
CA PHE A 163 0.22 15.31 -11.22
C PHE A 163 0.54 15.45 -9.73
N VAL A 164 1.35 14.53 -9.18
CA VAL A 164 1.73 14.53 -7.76
C VAL A 164 2.42 15.85 -7.38
N GLN A 165 3.39 16.30 -8.18
CA GLN A 165 4.12 17.55 -7.96
C GLN A 165 3.23 18.79 -7.97
N SER A 166 2.18 18.80 -8.81
CA SER A 166 1.30 19.97 -8.94
C SER A 166 0.09 19.96 -8.00
N ASN A 167 -0.32 18.80 -7.46
CA ASN A 167 -1.62 18.66 -6.78
C ASN A 167 -1.55 18.05 -5.37
N CYS A 168 -0.37 17.61 -4.92
CA CYS A 168 -0.22 16.92 -3.65
C CYS A 168 0.75 17.63 -2.70
N THR A 169 0.74 17.22 -1.42
CA THR A 169 1.61 17.79 -0.39
C THR A 169 3.08 17.43 -0.64
N ALA A 170 4.01 18.18 -0.04
CA ALA A 170 5.44 17.87 -0.13
C ALA A 170 5.77 16.45 0.39
N ASN A 171 5.06 15.99 1.42
CA ASN A 171 5.18 14.60 1.91
C ASN A 171 4.74 13.58 0.88
N SER A 172 3.65 13.86 0.16
CA SER A 172 3.18 13.02 -0.94
C SER A 172 4.20 12.95 -2.07
N VAL A 173 4.77 14.11 -2.43
CA VAL A 173 5.85 14.18 -3.43
C VAL A 173 7.04 13.33 -2.99
N ASP A 174 7.52 13.48 -1.75
CA ASP A 174 8.63 12.70 -1.20
C ASP A 174 8.33 11.19 -1.22
N TYR A 175 7.15 10.80 -0.73
CA TYR A 175 6.70 9.42 -0.69
C TYR A 175 6.69 8.78 -2.09
N PHE A 176 5.97 9.39 -3.03
CA PHE A 176 5.86 8.82 -4.37
C PHE A 176 7.18 8.83 -5.11
N THR A 177 8.03 9.85 -4.93
CA THR A 177 9.36 9.87 -5.54
C THR A 177 10.21 8.68 -5.08
N LYS A 178 10.18 8.35 -3.78
CA LYS A 178 10.97 7.25 -3.21
C LYS A 178 10.36 5.87 -3.44
N LYS A 179 9.03 5.78 -3.57
CA LYS A 179 8.29 4.50 -3.57
C LYS A 179 7.69 4.13 -4.92
N TYR A 180 7.72 5.01 -5.93
CA TYR A 180 7.04 4.81 -7.22
C TYR A 180 7.30 3.42 -7.83
N GLU A 181 8.57 3.04 -8.02
CA GLU A 181 8.93 1.78 -8.67
C GLU A 181 8.38 0.58 -7.90
N LYS A 182 8.50 0.62 -6.56
CA LYS A 182 7.99 -0.45 -5.72
C LYS A 182 6.46 -0.53 -5.74
N ILE A 183 5.78 0.61 -5.81
CA ILE A 183 4.32 0.65 -5.97
C ILE A 183 3.95 -0.01 -7.29
N VAL A 184 4.58 0.42 -8.40
CA VAL A 184 4.36 -0.14 -9.75
C VAL A 184 4.54 -1.65 -9.76
N ASP A 185 5.63 -2.15 -9.18
CA ASP A 185 5.90 -3.59 -9.08
C ASP A 185 4.83 -4.31 -8.24
N ALA A 186 4.44 -3.74 -7.11
CA ALA A 186 3.46 -4.35 -6.22
C ALA A 186 2.05 -4.43 -6.83
N ILE A 187 1.69 -3.53 -7.74
CA ILE A 187 0.38 -3.57 -8.41
C ILE A 187 0.42 -4.33 -9.73
N ALA A 188 1.60 -4.58 -10.30
CA ALA A 188 1.76 -5.14 -11.64
C ALA A 188 1.13 -6.52 -11.83
N THR A 189 1.05 -7.30 -10.76
CA THR A 189 0.39 -8.60 -10.73
C THR A 189 -0.81 -8.45 -9.81
N GLN A 190 -2.00 -8.84 -10.29
CA GLN A 190 -3.13 -8.99 -9.38
C GLN A 190 -2.77 -10.12 -8.41
N PRO A 191 -2.73 -9.86 -7.11
CA PRO A 191 -2.38 -10.89 -6.16
C PRO A 191 -3.48 -11.94 -6.08
N ASP A 192 -3.07 -13.21 -5.96
CA ASP A 192 -3.98 -14.34 -5.71
C ASP A 192 -4.59 -14.29 -4.30
N SER A 193 -3.97 -13.50 -3.43
CA SER A 193 -4.41 -13.33 -2.04
C SER A 193 -5.56 -12.31 -1.95
N HIS A 194 -6.43 -12.53 -0.97
CA HIS A 194 -7.47 -11.56 -0.59
C HIS A 194 -7.00 -10.64 0.56
N ASP A 195 -5.70 -10.55 0.87
CA ASP A 195 -5.21 -9.73 1.98
C ASP A 195 -5.31 -8.23 1.64
N CYS A 196 -6.18 -7.51 2.35
CA CYS A 196 -6.37 -6.07 2.17
C CYS A 196 -5.09 -5.23 2.39
N ARG A 197 -4.06 -5.79 3.05
CA ARG A 197 -2.78 -5.10 3.28
C ARG A 197 -1.93 -4.99 2.03
N GLU A 198 -2.21 -5.75 0.98
CA GLU A 198 -1.45 -5.64 -0.26
C GLU A 198 -1.76 -4.34 -1.01
N VAL A 199 -0.75 -3.74 -1.62
CA VAL A 199 -0.82 -2.43 -2.29
C VAL A 199 -1.91 -2.41 -3.36
N HIS A 200 -2.08 -3.49 -4.12
CA HIS A 200 -3.12 -3.60 -5.13
C HIS A 200 -4.52 -3.43 -4.53
N HIS A 201 -4.80 -4.08 -3.39
CA HIS A 201 -6.08 -3.99 -2.69
C HIS A 201 -6.27 -2.62 -2.02
N GLN A 202 -5.22 -2.07 -1.38
CA GLN A 202 -5.24 -0.72 -0.82
C GLN A 202 -5.59 0.34 -1.88
N LEU A 203 -4.98 0.25 -3.07
CA LEU A 203 -5.25 1.19 -4.16
C LEU A 203 -6.67 1.03 -4.73
N ASN A 204 -7.20 -0.18 -4.80
CA ASN A 204 -8.60 -0.40 -5.18
C ASN A 204 -9.58 0.16 -4.14
N TYR A 205 -9.28 -0.03 -2.85
CA TYR A 205 -10.03 0.55 -1.74
C TYR A 205 -10.10 2.09 -1.85
N LEU A 206 -9.01 2.74 -2.26
CA LEU A 206 -9.00 4.19 -2.49
C LEU A 206 -9.70 4.61 -3.78
N ARG A 207 -9.56 3.83 -4.86
CA ARG A 207 -10.09 4.18 -6.18
C ARG A 207 -11.62 4.09 -6.24
N CYS A 208 -12.20 2.96 -5.82
CA CYS A 208 -13.61 2.69 -6.12
C CYS A 208 -14.59 3.69 -5.49
N PRO A 209 -14.42 4.15 -4.23
CA PRO A 209 -15.25 5.20 -3.65
C PRO A 209 -15.19 6.51 -4.44
N VAL A 210 -14.01 6.88 -4.97
CA VAL A 210 -13.84 8.08 -5.81
C VAL A 210 -14.64 7.97 -7.10
N LEU A 211 -14.58 6.82 -7.77
CA LEU A 211 -15.36 6.57 -8.99
C LEU A 211 -16.88 6.70 -8.73
N VAL A 212 -17.35 6.18 -7.60
CA VAL A 212 -18.76 6.31 -7.18
C VAL A 212 -19.10 7.79 -6.92
N ALA A 213 -18.26 8.51 -6.18
CA ALA A 213 -18.47 9.92 -5.86
C ALA A 213 -18.50 10.80 -7.12
N GLU A 214 -17.55 10.63 -8.04
CA GLU A 214 -17.51 11.35 -9.31
C GLU A 214 -18.71 11.02 -10.21
N THR A 215 -19.13 9.74 -10.24
CA THR A 215 -20.34 9.33 -10.96
C THR A 215 -21.57 10.01 -10.39
N HIS A 216 -21.71 10.03 -9.06
CA HIS A 216 -22.83 10.68 -8.38
C HIS A 216 -22.84 12.19 -8.61
N ARG A 217 -21.67 12.84 -8.55
CA ARG A 217 -21.51 14.26 -8.88
C ARG A 217 -21.96 14.56 -10.30
N ARG A 218 -21.54 13.77 -11.29
CA ARG A 218 -21.95 13.94 -12.70
C ARG A 218 -23.44 13.74 -12.88
N TYR A 219 -24.03 12.73 -12.23
CA TYR A 219 -25.48 12.51 -12.25
C TYR A 219 -26.26 13.71 -11.68
N ASN A 220 -25.80 14.27 -10.56
CA ASN A 220 -26.42 15.44 -9.92
C ASN A 220 -26.24 16.74 -10.70
N ASN A 221 -25.31 16.80 -11.65
CA ASN A 221 -25.13 17.94 -12.54
C ASN A 221 -25.95 17.85 -13.83
N LEU A 222 -26.64 16.72 -14.08
CA LEU A 222 -27.51 16.58 -15.25
C LEU A 222 -28.74 17.50 -15.13
N SER A 223 -29.18 18.06 -16.26
CA SER A 223 -30.46 18.77 -16.30
C SER A 223 -31.61 17.84 -15.96
N PHE A 224 -32.75 18.39 -15.52
CA PHE A 224 -33.96 17.60 -15.24
C PHE A 224 -34.37 16.74 -16.44
N LEU A 225 -34.32 17.31 -17.66
CA LEU A 225 -34.69 16.59 -18.89
C LEU A 225 -33.70 15.46 -19.20
N ASP A 226 -32.39 15.67 -19.01
CA ASP A 226 -31.39 14.61 -19.22
C ASP A 226 -31.57 13.43 -18.28
N ARG A 227 -31.98 13.70 -17.02
CA ARG A 227 -32.31 12.66 -16.04
C ARG A 227 -33.59 11.93 -16.42
N LEU A 228 -34.63 12.68 -16.80
CA LEU A 228 -35.95 12.14 -17.14
C LEU A 228 -35.88 11.21 -18.36
N PHE A 229 -35.09 11.60 -19.37
CA PHE A 229 -34.97 10.85 -20.62
C PHE A 229 -33.76 9.89 -20.65
N ARG A 230 -33.01 9.74 -19.56
CA ARG A 230 -31.80 8.91 -19.45
C ARG A 230 -30.82 9.08 -20.63
N ARG A 231 -30.70 10.29 -21.19
CA ARG A 231 -29.94 10.56 -22.43
C ARG A 231 -28.42 10.60 -22.25
N THR A 232 -27.90 9.99 -21.18
CA THR A 232 -26.53 10.23 -20.72
C THR A 232 -25.73 8.94 -20.73
N GLN A 233 -25.42 8.47 -21.94
CA GLN A 233 -24.57 7.29 -22.17
C GLN A 233 -23.27 7.32 -21.35
N LYS A 234 -22.68 8.52 -21.15
CA LYS A 234 -21.51 8.72 -20.29
C LYS A 234 -21.77 8.38 -18.81
N VAL A 235 -22.92 8.74 -18.26
CA VAL A 235 -23.28 8.48 -16.86
C VAL A 235 -23.64 7.01 -16.64
N VAL A 236 -24.27 6.37 -17.63
CA VAL A 236 -24.49 4.90 -17.61
C VAL A 236 -23.14 4.16 -17.60
N LYS A 237 -22.22 4.54 -18.50
CA LYS A 237 -20.86 3.96 -18.53
C LYS A 237 -20.11 4.18 -17.22
N ALA A 238 -20.20 5.38 -16.63
CA ALA A 238 -19.60 5.68 -15.35
C ALA A 238 -20.14 4.80 -14.22
N LEU A 239 -21.47 4.60 -14.18
CA LEU A 239 -22.15 3.75 -13.21
C LEU A 239 -21.69 2.28 -13.31
N ASP A 240 -21.58 1.74 -14.51
CA ASP A 240 -21.13 0.36 -14.72
C ASP A 240 -19.69 0.14 -14.28
N VAL A 241 -18.79 1.09 -14.58
CA VAL A 241 -17.39 1.03 -14.13
C VAL A 241 -17.29 1.13 -12.60
N ALA A 242 -18.03 2.05 -11.98
CA ALA A 242 -18.04 2.21 -10.53
C ALA A 242 -18.59 0.96 -9.82
N LYS A 243 -19.67 0.36 -10.33
CA LYS A 243 -20.25 -0.89 -9.80
C LYS A 243 -19.27 -2.06 -9.90
N LYS A 244 -18.62 -2.25 -11.06
CA LYS A 244 -17.61 -3.30 -11.25
C LYS A 244 -16.43 -3.12 -10.29
N CYS A 245 -15.98 -1.88 -10.09
CA CYS A 245 -14.91 -1.56 -9.15
C CYS A 245 -15.28 -1.99 -7.73
N MET A 246 -16.46 -1.58 -7.23
CA MET A 246 -16.91 -1.91 -5.87
C MET A 246 -17.09 -3.42 -5.65
N ASN A 247 -17.56 -4.16 -6.66
CA ASN A 247 -17.71 -5.61 -6.56
C ASN A 247 -16.36 -6.34 -6.49
N ASN A 248 -15.34 -5.82 -7.18
CA ASN A 248 -14.01 -6.41 -7.25
C ASN A 248 -13.08 -5.95 -6.12
N ALA A 249 -13.42 -4.86 -5.41
CA ALA A 249 -12.64 -4.35 -4.28
C ALA A 249 -12.88 -5.09 -2.95
N LYS A 250 -13.59 -6.23 -2.98
CA LYS A 250 -13.79 -7.07 -1.79
C LYS A 250 -12.48 -7.78 -1.45
N CYS A 251 -11.91 -7.44 -0.31
CA CYS A 251 -10.77 -8.12 0.30
C CYS A 251 -11.11 -8.50 1.75
N ILE A 252 -10.34 -9.40 2.33
CA ILE A 252 -10.49 -9.87 3.71
C ILE A 252 -9.35 -9.24 4.52
N MET A 253 -9.68 -8.53 5.59
CA MET A 253 -8.68 -8.21 6.63
C MET A 253 -8.54 -9.45 7.50
N THR A 254 -7.49 -10.23 7.31
CA THR A 254 -7.15 -11.32 8.22
C THR A 254 -6.29 -10.76 9.35
N ASP A 255 -6.83 -10.81 10.56
CA ASP A 255 -6.16 -10.43 11.82
C ASP A 255 -4.87 -11.22 12.06
#